data_AF-A0A7C3DC29-F1
#
_entry.id   AF-A0A7C3DC29-F1
#
_cell.length_a   1.000
_cell.length_b   1.000
_cell.length_c   1.000
_cell.angle_alpha   90.00
_cell.angle_beta   90.00
_cell.angle_gamma   90.00
#
_symmetry.space_group_name_H-M   'P 1'
#
loop_
_entity.id
_entity.type
_entity.pdbx_description
1 polymer ?
#
loop_
_entity_poly.entity_id
_entity_poly.type
_entity_poly.pdbx_seq_one_letter_code
_entity_poly.pdbx_strand_id
1 'polypeptide(L)'
;MKMLTMPIALLLLLSGLCWPLAGLALQSDRSQPIQLEADSADINEKTGISVYTGHVDITQGSMHIRAHKLVVEQRKGKGTRLVATGKPVYFRQRPDPGKPEVKGHALRAEYNSG
;
A
#
# COMPACT_ATOMS: atom_id res chain seq x y z
N MET A 1 57.56 18.38 31.24
CA MET A 1 57.08 17.10 30.67
C MET A 1 56.15 17.42 29.50
N LYS A 2 56.30 16.67 28.40
CA LYS A 2 55.79 16.99 27.05
C LYS A 2 54.26 16.91 26.98
N MET A 3 53.65 17.91 26.35
CA MET A 3 52.23 17.94 26.03
C MET A 3 51.92 16.84 25.02
N LEU A 4 51.00 15.93 25.37
CA LEU A 4 50.55 14.85 24.51
C LEU A 4 49.48 15.41 23.55
N THR A 5 49.91 15.95 22.42
CA THR A 5 49.00 16.37 21.34
C THR A 5 48.46 15.13 20.63
N MET A 6 47.25 14.69 20.97
CA MET A 6 46.56 13.63 20.22
C MET A 6 46.30 14.11 18.78
N PRO A 7 46.56 13.28 17.75
CA PRO A 7 46.36 13.70 16.37
C PRO A 7 44.86 13.80 16.08
N ILE A 8 44.41 15.01 15.76
CA ILE A 8 43.04 15.34 15.32
C ILE A 8 42.57 14.42 14.17
N ALA A 9 43.51 13.81 13.44
CA ALA A 9 43.26 12.81 12.39
C ALA A 9 42.47 11.57 12.86
N LEU A 10 42.55 11.17 14.14
CA LEU A 10 41.84 9.97 14.62
C LEU A 10 40.34 10.24 14.86
N LEU A 11 39.96 11.49 15.13
CA LEU A 11 38.55 11.89 15.33
C LEU A 11 37.78 12.01 14.01
N LEU A 12 38.47 12.23 12.89
CA LEU A 12 37.85 12.28 11.55
C LEU A 12 37.58 10.89 10.94
N LEU A 13 38.22 9.83 11.44
CA LEU A 13 37.96 8.46 10.98
C LEU A 13 36.67 7.85 11.55
N LEU A 14 36.19 8.34 12.71
CA LEU A 14 34.97 7.82 13.34
C LEU A 14 33.67 8.42 12.79
N SER A 15 33.74 9.56 12.08
CA SER A 15 32.56 10.24 11.54
C SER A 15 32.02 9.64 10.24
N GLY A 16 32.67 8.61 9.66
CA GLY A 16 32.33 8.06 8.35
C GLY A 16 31.34 6.88 8.31
N LEU A 17 30.88 6.37 9.45
CA LEU A 17 30.08 5.12 9.48
C LEU A 17 28.57 5.30 9.63
N CYS A 18 28.06 6.53 9.68
CA CYS A 18 26.62 6.76 9.68
C CYS A 18 26.11 7.07 8.26
N TRP A 19 26.28 6.12 7.34
CA TRP A 19 25.42 6.11 6.15
C TRP A 19 24.02 5.74 6.64
N PRO A 20 23.00 6.59 6.43
CA PRO A 20 21.63 6.16 6.68
C PRO A 20 21.37 4.99 5.74
N LEU A 21 21.17 3.78 6.29
CA LEU A 21 20.48 2.74 5.54
C LEU A 21 19.12 3.33 5.18
N ALA A 22 18.96 3.74 3.93
CA ALA A 22 17.66 4.07 3.39
C ALA A 22 16.79 2.84 3.61
N GLY A 23 15.91 2.91 4.62
CA GLY A 23 14.96 1.84 4.91
C GLY A 23 14.13 1.63 3.66
N LEU A 24 14.29 0.47 3.02
CA LEU A 24 13.42 0.04 1.94
C LEU A 24 12.03 -0.16 2.56
N ALA A 25 11.21 0.90 2.54
CA ALA A 25 9.81 0.78 2.90
C ALA A 25 9.21 -0.29 1.98
N LEU A 26 8.67 -1.35 2.57
CA LEU A 26 8.24 -2.51 1.82
C LEU A 26 6.96 -2.17 1.05
N GLN A 27 7.14 -1.83 -0.22
CA GLN A 27 6.06 -1.44 -1.13
C GLN A 27 5.45 -2.66 -1.85
N SER A 28 5.50 -3.84 -1.23
CA SER A 28 5.31 -5.11 -1.93
C SER A 28 3.93 -5.22 -2.57
N ASP A 29 2.86 -5.02 -1.79
CA ASP A 29 1.49 -5.24 -2.30
C ASP A 29 1.14 -4.30 -3.45
N ARG A 30 1.44 -3.00 -3.33
CA ARG A 30 1.11 -2.01 -4.37
C ARG A 30 1.77 -2.28 -5.72
N SER A 31 2.90 -2.99 -5.73
CA SER A 31 3.61 -3.40 -6.95
C SER A 31 3.05 -4.67 -7.59
N GLN A 32 2.24 -5.45 -6.86
CA GLN A 32 1.63 -6.66 -7.40
C GLN A 32 0.42 -6.31 -8.28
N PRO A 33 0.09 -7.18 -9.27
CA PRO A 33 -1.14 -7.04 -10.05
C PRO A 33 -2.38 -7.06 -9.16
N ILE A 34 -3.39 -6.27 -9.55
CA ILE A 34 -4.72 -6.32 -8.93
C ILE A 34 -5.53 -7.40 -9.65
N GLN A 35 -6.03 -8.37 -8.89
CA GLN A 35 -7.07 -9.31 -9.32
C GLN A 35 -8.41 -8.84 -8.77
N LEU A 36 -9.44 -8.84 -9.61
CA LEU A 36 -10.79 -8.39 -9.26
C LEU A 36 -11.82 -9.34 -9.89
N GLU A 37 -12.62 -9.96 -9.04
CA GLU A 37 -13.77 -10.79 -9.42
C GLU A 37 -15.06 -10.15 -8.89
N ALA A 38 -16.13 -10.27 -9.67
CA ALA A 38 -17.47 -9.81 -9.32
C ALA A 38 -18.51 -10.48 -10.23
N ASP A 39 -19.78 -10.48 -9.79
CA ASP A 39 -20.89 -11.04 -10.59
C ASP A 39 -21.17 -10.18 -11.84
N SER A 40 -20.94 -8.87 -11.75
CA SER A 40 -21.22 -7.92 -12.83
C SER A 40 -20.27 -6.72 -12.82
N ALA A 41 -20.07 -6.13 -14.01
CA ALA A 41 -19.29 -4.92 -14.21
C ALA A 41 -19.99 -3.97 -15.18
N ASP A 42 -20.08 -2.70 -14.80
CA ASP A 42 -20.45 -1.58 -15.67
C ASP A 42 -19.23 -0.66 -15.82
N ILE A 43 -18.72 -0.52 -17.04
CA ILE A 43 -17.46 0.16 -17.33
C ILE A 43 -17.71 1.35 -18.24
N ASN A 44 -17.42 2.55 -17.73
CA ASN A 44 -17.52 3.78 -18.49
C ASN A 44 -16.13 4.39 -18.72
N GLU A 45 -15.51 4.01 -19.83
CA GLU A 45 -14.18 4.49 -20.23
C GLU A 45 -14.13 6.00 -20.48
N LYS A 46 -15.24 6.61 -20.93
CA LYS A 46 -15.32 8.06 -21.18
C LYS A 46 -15.16 8.87 -19.88
N THR A 47 -15.78 8.39 -18.81
CA THR A 47 -15.73 9.03 -17.48
C THR A 47 -14.57 8.52 -16.63
N GLY A 48 -14.00 7.35 -16.95
CA GLY A 48 -13.02 6.66 -16.11
C GLY A 48 -13.64 6.00 -14.87
N ILE A 49 -14.97 5.80 -14.84
CA ILE A 49 -15.68 5.19 -13.72
C ILE A 49 -16.09 3.76 -14.09
N SER A 50 -15.72 2.80 -13.25
CA SER A 50 -16.18 1.42 -13.34
C SER A 50 -16.88 1.01 -12.06
N VAL A 51 -18.00 0.29 -12.17
CA VAL A 51 -18.81 -0.19 -11.05
C VAL A 51 -18.90 -1.71 -11.13
N TYR A 52 -18.42 -2.38 -10.08
CA TYR A 52 -18.47 -3.83 -9.92
C TYR A 52 -19.46 -4.18 -8.82
N THR A 53 -20.36 -5.13 -9.06
CA THR A 53 -21.43 -5.47 -8.11
C THR A 53 -21.62 -6.98 -8.02
N GLY A 54 -21.89 -7.45 -6.79
CA GLY A 54 -22.10 -8.86 -6.47
C GLY A 54 -20.78 -9.59 -6.24
N HIS A 55 -20.69 -10.27 -5.08
CA HIS A 55 -19.52 -11.05 -4.64
C HIS A 55 -18.16 -10.45 -5.02
N VAL A 56 -17.96 -9.15 -4.75
CA VAL A 56 -16.74 -8.47 -5.16
C VAL A 56 -15.58 -8.98 -4.31
N ASP A 57 -14.56 -9.54 -4.96
CA ASP A 57 -13.34 -10.06 -4.34
C ASP A 57 -12.11 -9.43 -5.03
N ILE A 58 -11.27 -8.75 -4.25
CA ILE A 58 -10.10 -8.02 -4.73
C ILE A 58 -8.86 -8.56 -4.02
N THR A 59 -7.86 -8.96 -4.80
CA THR A 59 -6.56 -9.40 -4.26
C THR A 59 -5.41 -8.59 -4.89
N GLN A 60 -4.47 -8.14 -4.06
CA GLN A 60 -3.23 -7.50 -4.50
C GLN A 60 -2.08 -7.81 -3.54
N GLY A 61 -1.19 -8.73 -3.92
CA GLY A 61 -0.17 -9.24 -3.00
C GLY A 61 -0.81 -9.91 -1.79
N SER A 62 -0.53 -9.39 -0.59
CA SER A 62 -1.14 -9.87 0.66
C SER A 62 -2.50 -9.22 0.99
N MET A 63 -2.87 -8.15 0.27
CA MET A 63 -4.13 -7.44 0.48
C MET A 63 -5.31 -8.22 -0.10
N HIS A 64 -6.37 -8.39 0.68
CA HIS A 64 -7.62 -9.03 0.28
C HIS A 64 -8.83 -8.21 0.75
N ILE A 65 -9.73 -7.87 -0.17
CA ILE A 65 -10.95 -7.11 0.11
C ILE A 65 -12.16 -7.87 -0.43
N ARG A 66 -13.19 -8.05 0.39
CA ARG A 66 -14.49 -8.57 -0.06
C ARG A 66 -15.59 -7.57 0.20
N ALA A 67 -16.46 -7.34 -0.78
CA ALA A 67 -17.52 -6.34 -0.72
C ALA A 67 -18.74 -6.75 -1.54
N HIS A 68 -19.83 -5.98 -1.41
CA HIS A 68 -21.00 -6.15 -2.28
C HIS A 68 -20.89 -5.30 -3.54
N LYS A 69 -20.23 -4.14 -3.44
CA LYS A 69 -20.03 -3.20 -4.54
C LYS A 69 -18.67 -2.51 -4.43
N LEU A 70 -18.01 -2.34 -5.57
CA LEU A 70 -16.80 -1.56 -5.74
C LEU A 70 -17.01 -0.50 -6.83
N VAL A 71 -16.64 0.74 -6.54
CA VAL A 71 -16.51 1.81 -7.53
C VAL A 71 -15.03 2.12 -7.72
N VAL A 72 -14.59 2.11 -8.97
CA VAL A 72 -13.23 2.44 -9.37
C VAL A 72 -13.27 3.73 -10.17
N GLU A 73 -12.56 4.76 -9.70
CA GLU A 73 -12.35 6.00 -10.43
C GLU A 73 -10.89 6.08 -10.90
N GLN A 74 -10.69 6.02 -12.21
CA GLN A 74 -9.42 6.22 -12.89
C GLN A 74 -9.35 7.68 -13.36
N ARG A 75 -8.50 8.49 -12.73
CA ARG A 75 -8.27 9.87 -13.16
C ARG A 75 -6.94 9.97 -13.89
N LYS A 76 -6.95 10.43 -15.14
CA LYS A 76 -5.72 10.63 -15.94
C LYS A 76 -4.70 11.45 -15.14
N GLY A 77 -3.55 10.85 -14.86
CA GLY A 77 -2.46 11.48 -14.12
C GLY A 77 -2.69 11.69 -12.61
N LYS A 78 -3.77 11.15 -12.01
CA LYS A 78 -4.13 11.40 -10.59
C LYS A 78 -4.43 10.15 -9.76
N GLY A 79 -3.81 9.01 -10.12
CA GLY A 79 -3.99 7.74 -9.41
C GLY A 79 -5.40 7.16 -9.52
N THR A 80 -5.61 6.05 -8.83
CA THR A 80 -6.86 5.29 -8.79
C THR A 80 -7.51 5.45 -7.42
N ARG A 81 -8.81 5.76 -7.40
CA ARG A 81 -9.63 5.71 -6.19
C ARG A 81 -10.54 4.50 -6.24
N LEU A 82 -10.53 3.72 -5.17
CA LEU A 82 -11.39 2.57 -4.96
C LEU A 82 -12.33 2.85 -3.79
N VAL A 83 -13.62 2.59 -3.98
CA VAL A 83 -14.64 2.70 -2.93
C VAL A 83 -15.41 1.40 -2.85
N ALA A 84 -15.15 0.62 -1.81
CA ALA A 84 -15.84 -0.62 -1.51
C ALA A 84 -16.97 -0.37 -0.50
N THR A 85 -18.14 -0.98 -0.74
CA THR A 85 -19.30 -0.91 0.17
C THR A 85 -19.95 -2.28 0.35
N GLY A 86 -20.49 -2.53 1.55
CA GLY A 86 -21.05 -3.84 1.88
C GLY A 86 -21.62 -3.91 3.29
N LYS A 87 -22.09 -5.10 3.68
CA LYS A 87 -22.65 -5.40 5.00
C LYS A 87 -22.06 -6.71 5.57
N PRO A 88 -20.76 -6.76 5.95
CA PRO A 88 -19.75 -5.71 5.87
C PRO A 88 -18.86 -5.82 4.62
N VAL A 89 -18.05 -4.80 4.37
CA VAL A 89 -16.78 -4.91 3.64
C VAL A 89 -15.78 -5.62 4.55
N TYR A 90 -15.10 -6.63 4.02
CA TYR A 90 -13.98 -7.32 4.63
C TYR A 90 -12.67 -6.77 4.10
N PHE A 91 -11.68 -6.56 4.97
CA PHE A 91 -10.31 -6.22 4.60
C PHE A 91 -9.31 -7.10 5.36
N ARG A 92 -8.25 -7.52 4.67
CA ARG A 92 -7.06 -8.13 5.27
C ARG A 92 -5.80 -7.64 4.55
N GLN A 93 -4.73 -7.44 5.29
CA GLN A 93 -3.40 -7.20 4.73
C GLN A 93 -2.31 -7.69 5.68
N ARG A 94 -1.16 -8.09 5.15
CA ARG A 94 0.08 -8.25 5.90
C ARG A 94 1.01 -7.06 5.61
N PRO A 95 1.29 -6.17 6.58
CA PRO A 95 2.09 -4.97 6.32
C PRO A 95 3.52 -5.28 5.86
N ASP A 96 4.17 -6.26 6.50
CA ASP A 96 5.51 -6.73 6.15
C ASP A 96 5.64 -8.26 6.32
N PRO A 97 6.57 -8.92 5.61
CA PRO A 97 6.95 -10.31 5.84
C PRO A 97 7.25 -10.56 7.31
N GLY A 98 6.65 -11.62 7.86
CA GLY A 98 6.81 -11.99 9.26
C GLY A 98 6.00 -11.17 10.26
N LYS A 99 5.28 -10.11 9.84
CA LYS A 99 4.32 -9.40 10.70
C LYS A 99 2.95 -10.09 10.71
N PRO A 100 2.18 -9.96 11.80
CA PRO A 100 0.82 -10.45 11.84
C PRO A 100 -0.07 -9.74 10.82
N GLU A 101 -1.13 -10.43 10.39
CA GLU A 101 -2.14 -9.84 9.51
C GLU A 101 -2.99 -8.82 10.25
N VAL A 102 -3.26 -7.71 9.58
CA VAL A 102 -4.28 -6.73 9.97
C VAL A 102 -5.57 -7.11 9.27
N LYS A 103 -6.68 -7.14 10.02
CA LYS A 103 -8.02 -7.46 9.52
C LYS A 103 -8.99 -6.36 9.95
N GLY A 104 -9.99 -6.09 9.13
CA GLY A 104 -11.00 -5.08 9.42
C GLY A 104 -12.33 -5.39 8.78
N HIS A 105 -13.39 -4.88 9.40
CA HIS A 105 -14.74 -4.85 8.84
C HIS A 105 -15.27 -3.42 8.89
N ALA A 106 -15.92 -2.98 7.81
CA ALA A 106 -16.56 -1.68 7.75
C ALA A 106 -17.77 -1.72 6.82
N LEU A 107 -18.68 -0.75 6.92
CA LEU A 107 -19.74 -0.62 5.89
C LEU A 107 -19.18 -0.05 4.58
N ARG A 108 -18.06 0.66 4.66
CA ARG A 108 -17.38 1.32 3.55
C ARG A 108 -15.88 1.32 3.78
N ALA A 109 -15.12 1.02 2.73
CA ALA A 109 -13.67 1.17 2.71
C ALA A 109 -13.26 1.99 1.49
N GLU A 110 -12.27 2.85 1.65
CA GLU A 110 -11.74 3.69 0.57
C GLU A 110 -10.23 3.52 0.46
N TYR A 111 -9.74 3.47 -0.77
CA TYR A 111 -8.31 3.39 -1.07
C TYR A 111 -7.98 4.38 -2.19
N ASN A 112 -6.92 5.17 -2.00
CA ASN A 112 -6.38 6.09 -3.00
C ASN A 112 -4.93 5.70 -3.29
N SER A 113 -4.59 5.52 -4.57
CA SER A 113 -3.22 5.16 -4.99
C SER A 113 -2.34 6.37 -5.33
N GLY A 114 -2.79 7.59 -5.00
CA GLY A 114 -2.07 8.85 -5.23
C GLY A 114 -0.92 9.08 -4.28
#